data_AF-A0A346D4A8-F1
#
_entry.id   AF-A0A346D4A8-F1
#
_cell.length_a   1.000
_cell.length_b   1.000
_cell.length_c   1.000
_cell.angle_alpha   90.00
_cell.angle_beta   90.00
_cell.angle_gamma   90.00
#
_symmetry.space_group_name_H-M   'P 1'
#
loop_
_entity.id
_entity.type
_entity.pdbx_description
1 polymer ?
#
loop_
_entity_poly.entity_id
_entity_poly.type
_entity_poly.pdbx_seq_one_letter_code
_entity_poly.pdbx_strand_id
1 'polypeptide(L)'
;MSLVVNRPKLSVNIMAENKYYRSDMNHTTFYTRALLTMLGIWPLVKQKSRKRELLLSTLSIMTGMSLISFVMVPIFIFIIVKVKNLTLFLKMFGPIAVCTSSFAKYCLYIYRRHTIKLCFEHVENDWKMASNDLDREIMIKNGILGRRVSLLCMICMYSSGFIYHTLMPIWRGK
;
A
#
# COMPACT_ATOMS: atom_id res chain seq x y z
N MET A 1 -39.07 -48.74 -6.26
CA MET A 1 -38.16 -48.65 -5.09
C MET A 1 -37.11 -47.60 -5.42
N SER A 2 -37.44 -46.32 -5.21
CA SER A 2 -36.58 -45.19 -5.57
C SER A 2 -35.85 -44.74 -4.32
N LEU A 3 -34.52 -44.90 -4.32
CA LEU A 3 -33.65 -44.51 -3.21
C LEU A 3 -33.63 -42.97 -3.12
N VAL A 4 -34.37 -42.44 -2.15
CA VAL A 4 -34.26 -41.05 -1.71
C VAL A 4 -32.90 -40.90 -1.04
N VAL A 5 -31.92 -40.43 -1.83
CA VAL A 5 -30.63 -39.96 -1.32
C VAL A 5 -30.91 -38.75 -0.44
N ASN A 6 -30.88 -38.97 0.87
CA ASN A 6 -31.02 -37.95 1.89
C ASN A 6 -29.79 -37.05 1.84
N ARG A 7 -29.81 -35.99 1.01
CA ARG A 7 -28.77 -34.95 1.03
C ARG A 7 -28.81 -34.29 2.40
N PRO A 8 -27.71 -34.31 3.18
CA PRO A 8 -27.66 -33.54 4.42
C PRO A 8 -27.90 -32.07 4.08
N LYS A 9 -28.72 -31.43 4.92
CA LYS A 9 -29.19 -30.05 4.86
C LYS A 9 -28.04 -29.07 4.57
N LEU A 10 -27.77 -28.82 3.28
CA LEU A 10 -26.68 -27.96 2.81
C LEU A 10 -27.09 -26.49 2.67
N SER A 11 -28.30 -26.10 3.10
CA SER A 11 -28.86 -24.79 2.76
C SER A 11 -29.17 -23.85 3.93
N VAL A 12 -28.98 -24.24 5.21
CA VAL A 12 -29.38 -23.37 6.33
C VAL A 12 -28.50 -23.55 7.59
N ASN A 13 -27.20 -23.66 7.43
CA ASN A 13 -26.34 -22.99 8.41
C ASN A 13 -26.20 -21.57 7.86
N ILE A 14 -26.95 -20.64 8.44
CA ILE A 14 -26.56 -19.23 8.41
C ILE A 14 -25.10 -19.25 8.89
N MET A 15 -24.12 -19.09 8.00
CA MET A 15 -22.72 -18.88 8.41
C MET A 15 -22.78 -17.70 9.34
N ALA A 16 -22.73 -17.94 10.65
CA ALA A 16 -22.82 -16.89 11.64
C ALA A 16 -21.63 -15.96 11.33
N GLU A 17 -21.91 -14.78 10.78
CA GLU A 17 -20.89 -13.82 10.41
C GLU A 17 -19.99 -13.60 11.62
N ASN A 18 -18.68 -13.65 11.42
CA ASN A 18 -17.74 -13.50 12.51
C ASN A 18 -17.98 -12.16 13.22
N LYS A 19 -18.51 -12.20 14.44
CA LYS A 19 -18.90 -11.00 15.19
C LYS A 19 -17.72 -10.03 15.43
N TYR A 20 -16.49 -10.53 15.40
CA TYR A 20 -15.27 -9.77 15.65
C TYR A 20 -14.52 -9.36 14.37
N TYR A 21 -15.03 -9.70 13.18
CA TYR A 21 -14.34 -9.51 11.90
C TYR A 21 -13.81 -8.09 11.70
N ARG A 22 -14.61 -7.08 12.07
CA ARG A 22 -14.26 -5.66 11.89
C ARG A 22 -13.09 -5.24 12.78
N SER A 23 -13.03 -5.74 14.01
CA SER A 23 -11.94 -5.45 14.95
C SER A 23 -10.65 -6.10 14.48
N ASP A 24 -10.72 -7.40 14.14
CA ASP A 24 -9.57 -8.20 13.72
C ASP A 24 -8.99 -7.68 12.40
N MET A 25 -9.84 -7.37 11.41
CA MET A 25 -9.43 -6.77 10.15
C MET A 25 -8.82 -5.38 10.35
N ASN A 26 -9.42 -4.53 11.19
CA ASN A 26 -8.88 -3.19 11.45
C ASN A 26 -7.50 -3.27 12.10
N HIS A 27 -7.30 -4.20 13.03
CA HIS A 27 -6.02 -4.38 13.71
C HIS A 27 -4.92 -4.89 12.77
N THR A 28 -5.24 -5.84 11.89
CA THR A 28 -4.27 -6.45 10.97
C THR A 28 -3.91 -5.52 9.81
N THR A 29 -4.87 -4.75 9.30
CA THR A 29 -4.66 -3.87 8.13
C THR A 29 -4.24 -2.44 8.49
N PHE A 30 -4.14 -2.09 9.78
CA PHE A 30 -3.90 -0.71 10.26
C PHE A 30 -2.74 -0.01 9.53
N TYR A 31 -1.55 -0.61 9.48
CA TYR A 31 -0.38 0.04 8.85
C TYR A 31 -0.55 0.20 7.33
N THR A 32 -1.13 -0.79 6.65
CA THR A 32 -1.42 -0.71 5.22
C THR A 32 -2.39 0.43 4.92
N ARG A 33 -3.44 0.58 5.75
CA ARG A 33 -4.40 1.69 5.64
C ARG A 33 -3.75 3.03 5.92
N ALA A 34 -2.87 3.11 6.93
CA ALA A 34 -2.13 4.32 7.25
C ALA A 34 -1.22 4.75 6.08
N LEU A 35 -0.48 3.82 5.46
CA LEU A 35 0.36 4.10 4.29
C LEU A 35 -0.47 4.58 3.09
N LEU A 36 -1.58 3.89 2.78
CA LEU A 36 -2.49 4.31 1.70
C LEU A 36 -3.12 5.68 1.97
N THR A 37 -3.34 6.02 3.24
CA THR A 37 -3.88 7.32 3.65
C THR A 37 -2.83 8.41 3.49
N MET A 38 -1.58 8.16 3.90
CA MET A 38 -0.45 9.06 3.65
C MET A 38 -0.25 9.32 2.16
N LEU A 39 -0.45 8.30 1.31
CA LEU A 39 -0.39 8.44 -0.15
C LEU A 39 -1.61 9.16 -0.74
N GLY A 40 -2.65 9.45 0.04
CA GLY A 40 -3.88 10.07 -0.45
C GLY A 40 -4.71 9.17 -1.35
N ILE A 41 -4.54 7.84 -1.27
CA ILE A 41 -5.25 6.84 -2.11
C ILE A 41 -6.37 6.16 -1.31
N TRP A 42 -6.21 6.04 0.01
CA TRP A 42 -7.19 5.37 0.89
C TRP A 42 -8.66 5.83 0.72
N PRO A 43 -8.97 7.12 0.57
CA PRO A 43 -10.34 7.57 0.34
C PRO A 43 -10.94 7.07 -0.98
N LEU A 44 -10.14 6.75 -2.00
CA LEU A 44 -10.61 6.16 -3.26
C LEU A 44 -10.89 4.66 -3.13
N VAL A 45 -10.21 3.99 -2.20
CA VAL A 45 -10.29 2.54 -1.96
C VAL A 45 -11.43 2.21 -0.99
N LYS A 46 -11.77 3.12 -0.08
CA LYS A 46 -12.84 2.95 0.90
C LYS A 46 -14.22 2.81 0.22
N GLN A 47 -14.96 1.77 0.61
CA GLN A 47 -16.21 1.35 -0.03
C GLN A 47 -17.35 2.40 0.04
N LYS A 48 -17.44 3.17 1.15
CA LYS A 48 -18.46 4.21 1.39
C LYS A 48 -17.84 5.60 1.59
N SER A 49 -17.07 6.06 0.61
CA SER A 49 -16.46 7.40 0.68
C SER A 49 -17.43 8.50 0.30
N ARG A 50 -17.44 9.60 1.07
CA ARG A 50 -18.24 10.80 0.75
C ARG A 50 -17.65 11.47 -0.49
N LYS A 51 -18.48 12.08 -1.35
CA LYS A 51 -18.04 12.82 -2.55
C LYS A 51 -16.91 13.83 -2.24
N ARG A 52 -16.97 14.49 -1.07
CA ARG A 52 -15.92 15.40 -0.58
C ARG A 52 -14.59 14.71 -0.28
N GLU A 53 -14.62 13.50 0.31
CA GLU A 53 -13.41 12.71 0.58
C GLU A 53 -12.74 12.29 -0.73
N LEU A 54 -13.53 11.88 -1.72
CA LEU A 54 -13.05 11.58 -3.08
C LEU A 54 -12.42 12.80 -3.75
N LEU A 55 -13.05 13.98 -3.66
CA LEU A 55 -12.51 15.23 -4.21
C LEU A 55 -11.16 15.58 -3.57
N LEU A 56 -11.07 15.57 -2.23
CA LEU A 56 -9.84 15.86 -1.49
C LEU A 56 -8.71 14.90 -1.86
N SER A 57 -9.04 13.62 -2.05
CA SER A 57 -8.10 12.58 -2.42
C SER A 57 -7.61 12.76 -3.86
N THR A 58 -8.51 13.09 -4.79
CA THR A 58 -8.14 13.45 -6.17
C THR A 58 -7.26 14.70 -6.21
N LEU A 59 -7.60 15.74 -5.44
CA LEU A 59 -6.77 16.94 -5.32
C LEU A 59 -5.39 16.61 -4.76
N SER A 60 -5.31 15.78 -3.72
CA SER A 60 -4.03 15.33 -3.15
C SER A 60 -3.18 14.57 -4.18
N ILE A 61 -3.81 13.71 -4.99
CA ILE A 61 -3.12 13.00 -6.07
C ILE A 61 -2.63 13.99 -7.13
N MET A 62 -3.47 14.92 -7.57
CA MET A 62 -3.11 15.95 -8.55
C MET A 62 -1.93 16.80 -8.05
N THR A 63 -2.01 17.33 -6.84
CA THR A 63 -0.95 18.12 -6.22
C THR A 63 0.34 17.30 -6.09
N GLY A 64 0.25 16.03 -5.67
CA GLY A 64 1.41 15.14 -5.60
C GLY A 64 2.07 14.90 -6.96
N MET A 65 1.28 14.66 -8.01
CA MET A 65 1.79 14.52 -9.37
C MET A 65 2.47 15.81 -9.86
N SER A 66 1.85 16.97 -9.63
CA SER A 66 2.43 18.27 -9.99
C SER A 66 3.76 18.53 -9.28
N LEU A 67 3.85 18.24 -7.99
CA LEU A 67 5.10 18.37 -7.21
C LEU A 67 6.20 17.47 -7.77
N ILE A 68 5.88 16.21 -8.10
CA ILE A 68 6.88 15.30 -8.65
C ILE A 68 7.35 15.77 -10.04
N SER A 69 6.43 16.21 -10.90
CA SER A 69 6.79 16.81 -12.19
C SER A 69 7.70 18.02 -12.01
N PHE A 70 7.41 18.90 -11.05
CA PHE A 70 8.24 20.06 -10.74
C PHE A 70 9.65 19.68 -10.29
N VAL A 71 9.83 18.58 -9.54
CA VAL A 71 11.14 18.07 -9.13
C VAL A 71 11.87 17.36 -10.27
N MET A 72 11.16 16.69 -11.18
CA MET A 72 11.76 15.97 -12.30
C MET A 72 12.34 16.91 -13.37
N VAL A 73 11.70 18.05 -13.64
CA VAL A 73 12.17 19.05 -14.61
C VAL A 73 13.61 19.52 -14.34
N PRO A 74 14.00 20.02 -13.15
CA PRO A 74 15.35 20.45 -12.87
C PRO A 74 16.35 19.28 -12.87
N ILE A 75 15.94 18.07 -12.47
CA ILE A 75 16.79 16.87 -12.57
C ILE A 75 17.12 16.58 -14.04
N PHE A 76 16.12 16.65 -14.91
CA PHE A 76 16.29 16.40 -16.34
C PHE A 76 17.19 17.47 -17.01
N ILE A 77 16.94 18.75 -16.71
CA ILE A 77 17.78 19.85 -17.20
C ILE A 77 19.22 19.69 -16.70
N PHE A 78 19.40 19.35 -15.41
CA PHE A 78 20.72 19.12 -14.83
C PHE A 78 21.47 17.99 -15.57
N ILE A 79 20.79 16.88 -15.87
CA ILE A 79 21.40 15.78 -16.62
C ILE A 79 21.88 16.27 -18.00
N ILE A 80 21.01 16.94 -18.76
CA ILE A 80 21.35 17.41 -20.12
C ILE A 80 22.53 18.40 -20.10
N VAL A 81 22.55 19.33 -19.13
CA VAL A 81 23.53 20.42 -19.12
C VAL A 81 24.87 19.99 -18.49
N LYS A 82 24.85 19.22 -17.39
CA LYS A 82 26.04 18.92 -16.58
C LYS A 82 26.66 17.57 -16.89
N VAL A 83 25.90 16.60 -17.38
CA VAL A 83 26.42 15.24 -17.62
C VAL A 83 27.09 15.19 -19.00
N LYS A 84 28.37 15.57 -19.03
CA LYS A 84 29.25 15.35 -20.18
C LYS A 84 30.19 14.14 -20.00
N ASN A 85 30.35 13.67 -18.76
CA ASN A 85 31.26 12.59 -18.37
C ASN A 85 30.49 11.42 -17.73
N LEU A 86 30.78 10.18 -18.17
CA LEU A 86 30.15 8.95 -17.67
C LEU A 86 30.32 8.75 -16.16
N THR A 87 31.47 9.14 -15.60
CA THR A 87 31.77 9.01 -14.17
C THR A 87 30.86 9.89 -13.30
N LEU A 88 30.51 11.09 -13.78
CA LEU A 88 29.59 11.99 -13.08
C LEU A 88 28.15 11.46 -13.17
N PHE A 89 27.77 10.88 -14.31
CA PHE A 89 26.49 10.19 -14.48
C PHE A 89 26.34 9.04 -13.48
N LEU A 90 27.33 8.15 -13.41
CA LEU A 90 27.30 6.97 -12.52
C LEU A 90 27.17 7.36 -11.04
N LYS A 91 27.84 8.44 -10.61
CA LYS A 91 27.74 8.95 -9.23
C LYS A 91 26.35 9.47 -8.87
N MET A 92 25.60 10.00 -9.86
CA MET A 92 24.25 10.54 -9.67
C MET A 92 23.13 9.58 -10.09
N PHE A 93 23.48 8.49 -10.77
CA PHE A 93 22.54 7.49 -11.25
C PHE A 93 21.74 6.85 -10.11
N GLY A 94 22.36 6.61 -8.96
CA GLY A 94 21.70 6.07 -7.78
C GLY A 94 20.50 6.91 -7.33
N PRO A 95 20.70 8.18 -6.94
CA PRO A 95 19.61 9.10 -6.59
C PRO A 95 18.56 9.24 -7.69
N ILE A 96 18.98 9.39 -8.95
CA ILE A 96 18.06 9.52 -10.09
C ILE A 96 17.17 8.28 -10.20
N ALA A 97 17.76 7.08 -10.23
CA ALA A 97 17.03 5.82 -10.35
C ALA A 97 16.03 5.60 -9.20
N VAL A 98 16.38 5.99 -7.97
CA VAL A 98 15.48 5.93 -6.82
C VAL A 98 14.30 6.89 -6.98
N CYS A 99 14.55 8.12 -7.44
CA CYS A 99 13.49 9.10 -7.71
C CYS A 99 12.54 8.62 -8.83
N THR A 100 13.08 8.14 -9.95
CA THR A 100 12.26 7.62 -11.07
C THR A 100 11.47 6.39 -10.67
N SER A 101 12.08 5.48 -9.89
CA SER A 101 11.39 4.29 -9.38
C SER A 101 10.25 4.64 -8.43
N SER A 102 10.43 5.64 -7.57
CA SER A 102 9.40 6.11 -6.64
C SER A 102 8.22 6.74 -7.38
N PHE A 103 8.51 7.54 -8.42
CA PHE A 103 7.48 8.08 -9.30
C PHE A 103 6.70 6.99 -10.03
N ALA A 104 7.40 6.03 -10.66
CA ALA A 104 6.77 4.93 -11.36
C ALA A 104 5.87 4.09 -10.43
N LYS A 105 6.33 3.79 -9.21
CA LYS A 105 5.53 3.10 -8.18
C LYS A 105 4.26 3.88 -7.83
N TYR A 106 4.37 5.20 -7.65
CA TYR A 106 3.23 6.05 -7.34
C TYR A 106 2.19 6.05 -8.47
N CYS A 107 2.63 6.20 -9.73
CA CYS A 107 1.77 6.09 -10.90
C CYS A 107 1.08 4.72 -10.98
N LEU A 108 1.79 3.64 -10.70
CA LEU A 108 1.23 2.29 -10.67
C LEU A 108 0.17 2.12 -9.58
N TYR A 109 0.38 2.69 -8.38
CA TYR A 109 -0.63 2.67 -7.32
C TYR A 109 -1.91 3.40 -7.74
N ILE A 110 -1.79 4.57 -8.39
CA ILE A 110 -2.93 5.32 -8.90
C ILE A 110 -3.67 4.55 -10.00
N TYR A 111 -2.92 3.94 -10.93
CA TYR A 111 -3.49 3.15 -12.02
C TYR A 111 -4.21 1.90 -11.49
N ARG A 112 -3.57 1.15 -10.57
CA ARG A 112 -4.11 -0.09 -9.99
C ARG A 112 -5.05 0.14 -8.80
N ARG A 113 -5.48 1.38 -8.52
CA ARG A 113 -6.35 1.70 -7.39
C ARG A 113 -7.63 0.85 -7.33
N HIS A 114 -8.20 0.51 -8.49
CA HIS A 114 -9.40 -0.34 -8.55
C HIS A 114 -9.11 -1.77 -8.11
N THR A 115 -7.99 -2.34 -8.54
CA THR A 115 -7.53 -3.66 -8.10
C THR A 115 -7.24 -3.67 -6.59
N ILE A 116 -6.64 -2.60 -6.06
CA ILE A 116 -6.39 -2.48 -4.61
C ILE A 116 -7.71 -2.44 -3.84
N LYS A 117 -8.71 -1.69 -4.35
CA LYS A 117 -10.07 -1.67 -3.79
C LYS A 117 -10.70 -3.05 -3.76
N LEU A 118 -10.71 -3.75 -4.90
CA LEU A 118 -11.23 -5.11 -4.97
C LEU A 118 -10.51 -6.03 -3.99
N CYS A 119 -9.19 -5.94 -3.86
CA CYS A 119 -8.43 -6.73 -2.90
C CYS A 119 -8.87 -6.47 -1.45
N PHE A 120 -9.08 -5.20 -1.06
CA PHE A 120 -9.60 -4.88 0.28
C PHE A 120 -11.03 -5.42 0.51
N GLU A 121 -11.89 -5.40 -0.52
CA GLU A 121 -13.23 -5.96 -0.45
C GLU A 121 -13.20 -7.48 -0.30
N HIS A 122 -12.30 -8.19 -1.00
CA HIS A 122 -12.11 -9.62 -0.83
C HIS A 122 -11.60 -9.96 0.56
N VAL A 123 -10.59 -9.23 1.05
CA VAL A 123 -10.09 -9.42 2.42
C VAL A 123 -11.21 -9.21 3.44
N GLU A 124 -12.05 -8.17 3.27
CA GLU A 124 -13.20 -7.95 4.17
C GLU A 124 -14.17 -9.12 4.14
N ASN A 125 -14.48 -9.64 2.96
CA ASN A 125 -15.39 -10.79 2.81
C ASN A 125 -14.78 -12.06 3.42
N ASP A 126 -13.49 -12.33 3.23
CA ASP A 126 -12.80 -13.46 3.84
C ASP A 126 -12.90 -13.40 5.37
N TRP A 127 -12.71 -12.21 5.95
CA TRP A 127 -12.85 -12.01 7.40
C TRP A 127 -14.28 -12.23 7.90
N LYS A 128 -15.29 -11.87 7.11
CA LYS A 128 -16.71 -12.12 7.45
C LYS A 128 -17.04 -13.61 7.39
N MET A 129 -16.49 -14.33 6.42
CA MET A 129 -16.73 -15.75 6.19
C MET A 129 -16.00 -16.67 7.17
N ALA A 130 -14.94 -16.19 7.82
CA ALA A 130 -14.19 -16.91 8.86
C ALA A 130 -14.97 -17.02 10.19
N SER A 131 -16.07 -17.77 10.14
CA SER A 131 -17.02 -18.01 11.24
C SER A 131 -16.57 -19.11 12.21
N ASN A 132 -15.73 -20.05 11.76
CA ASN A 132 -15.15 -21.10 12.60
C ASN A 132 -13.93 -20.57 13.36
N ASP A 133 -13.72 -21.05 14.58
CA ASP A 133 -12.58 -20.65 15.42
C ASP A 133 -11.22 -21.01 14.79
N LEU A 134 -11.12 -22.18 14.15
CA LEU A 134 -9.90 -22.61 13.45
C LEU A 134 -9.57 -21.69 12.26
N ASP A 135 -10.56 -21.37 11.43
CA ASP A 135 -10.38 -20.48 10.27
C ASP A 135 -9.99 -19.08 10.72
N ARG A 136 -10.63 -18.58 11.79
CA ARG A 136 -10.31 -17.29 12.40
C ARG A 136 -8.89 -17.25 12.96
N GLU A 137 -8.42 -18.30 13.66
CA GLU A 137 -7.07 -18.35 14.20
C GLU A 137 -6.01 -18.28 13.08
N ILE A 138 -6.22 -19.03 12.00
CA ILE A 138 -5.34 -19.02 10.82
C ILE A 138 -5.30 -17.62 10.19
N MET A 139 -6.45 -16.98 10.01
CA MET A 139 -6.52 -15.63 9.46
C MET A 139 -5.80 -14.59 10.35
N ILE A 140 -5.95 -14.68 11.67
CA ILE A 140 -5.25 -13.80 12.62
C ILE A 140 -3.73 -13.99 12.52
N LYS A 141 -3.25 -15.24 12.49
CA LYS A 141 -1.82 -15.54 12.37
C LYS A 141 -1.23 -14.92 11.10
N ASN A 142 -1.92 -15.08 9.97
CA ASN A 142 -1.51 -14.49 8.69
C ASN A 142 -1.60 -12.96 8.70
N GLY A 143 -2.65 -12.39 9.29
CA GLY A 143 -2.82 -10.95 9.43
C GLY A 143 -1.73 -10.30 10.30
N ILE A 144 -1.30 -10.96 11.38
CA ILE A 144 -0.18 -10.50 12.22
C ILE A 144 1.14 -10.54 11.44
N LEU A 145 1.38 -11.60 10.67
CA LEU A 145 2.57 -11.67 9.80
C LEU A 145 2.59 -10.52 8.79
N GLY A 146 1.48 -10.28 8.09
CA GLY A 146 1.35 -9.14 7.16
C GLY A 146 1.58 -7.78 7.83
N ARG A 147 1.08 -7.62 9.06
CA ARG A 147 1.31 -6.42 9.88
C ARG A 147 2.79 -6.23 10.22
N ARG A 148 3.50 -7.29 10.63
CA ARG A 148 4.93 -7.22 10.94
C ARG A 148 5.76 -6.87 9.71
N VAL A 149 5.47 -7.49 8.57
CA VAL A 149 6.15 -7.18 7.29
C VAL A 149 5.92 -5.71 6.90
N SER A 150 4.70 -5.21 7.04
CA SER A 150 4.36 -3.81 6.73
C SER A 150 5.07 -2.83 7.66
N LEU A 151 5.16 -3.14 8.96
CA LEU A 151 5.91 -2.35 9.93
C LEU A 151 7.41 -2.33 9.62
N LEU A 152 8.00 -3.49 9.32
CA LEU A 152 9.40 -3.60 8.93
C LEU A 152 9.68 -2.77 7.66
N CYS A 153 8.82 -2.87 6.64
CA CYS A 153 8.94 -2.06 5.43
C CYS A 153 8.91 -0.56 5.74
N MET A 154 7.99 -0.12 6.60
CA MET A 154 7.88 1.28 7.03
C MET A 154 9.17 1.74 7.74
N ILE A 155 9.70 0.95 8.68
CA ILE A 155 10.95 1.27 9.39
C ILE A 155 12.14 1.34 8.41
N CYS A 156 12.25 0.39 7.49
CA CYS A 156 13.29 0.38 6.47
C CYS A 156 13.21 1.62 5.55
N MET A 157 12.00 2.00 5.13
CA MET A 157 11.79 3.20 4.31
C MET A 157 12.22 4.47 5.04
N TYR A 158 11.76 4.68 6.28
CA TYR A 158 12.10 5.88 7.05
C TYR A 158 13.59 5.93 7.45
N SER A 159 14.18 4.81 7.84
CA SER A 159 15.60 4.74 8.19
C SER A 159 16.51 5.02 6.99
N SER A 160 16.15 4.57 5.78
CA SER A 160 16.95 4.82 4.57
C SER A 160 17.15 6.32 4.28
N GLY A 161 16.11 7.15 4.49
CA GLY A 161 16.21 8.60 4.32
C GLY A 161 17.08 9.26 5.40
N PHE A 162 16.96 8.79 6.65
CA PHE A 162 17.77 9.31 7.76
C PHE A 162 19.27 9.03 7.56
N ILE A 163 19.61 7.80 7.14
CA ILE A 163 20.99 7.39 6.88
C ILE A 163 21.64 8.26 5.79
N TYR A 164 20.90 8.61 4.73
CA TYR A 164 21.44 9.48 3.68
C TYR A 164 21.76 10.88 4.19
N HIS A 165 20.89 11.46 5.03
CA HIS A 165 21.07 12.80 5.58
C HIS A 165 22.13 12.88 6.69
N THR A 166 22.35 11.81 7.46
CA THR A 166 23.38 11.79 8.52
C THR A 166 24.75 11.36 8.00
N LEU A 167 24.82 10.38 7.08
CA LEU A 167 26.11 9.93 6.55
C LEU A 167 26.71 10.89 5.53
N MET A 168 25.92 11.59 4.72
CA MET A 168 26.45 12.54 3.74
C MET A 168 27.34 13.64 4.38
N PRO A 169 26.96 14.29 5.51
CA PRO A 169 27.84 15.24 6.18
C PRO A 169 29.03 14.57 6.89
N ILE A 170 28.87 13.34 7.42
CA ILE A 170 29.96 12.62 8.12
C ILE A 170 31.04 12.17 7.13
N TRP A 171 30.66 11.70 5.94
CA TRP A 171 31.60 11.34 4.86
C TRP A 171 32.26 12.56 4.21
N ARG A 172 31.70 13.76 4.39
CA ARG A 172 32.32 15.04 4.01
C ARG A 172 33.16 15.65 5.13
N GLY A 173 33.28 14.98 6.27
CA GLY A 173 34.15 15.39 7.38
C GLY A 173 35.62 15.10 7.07
N LYS A 174 36.30 16.14 6.58
CA LYS A 174 37.69 16.26 6.09
C LYS A 174 37.96 15.75 4.67
#